data_AF-A0A1E7LJH0-F1
#
_entry.id   AF-A0A1E7LJH0-F1
#
_cell.length_a   1.000
_cell.length_b   1.000
_cell.length_c   1.000
_cell.angle_alpha   90.00
_cell.angle_beta   90.00
_cell.angle_gamma   90.00
#
_symmetry.space_group_name_H-M   'P 1'
#
loop_
_entity.id
_entity.type
_entity.pdbx_description
1 polymer ?
#
loop_
_entity_poly.entity_id
_entity_poly.type
_entity_poly.pdbx_seq_one_letter_code
_entity_poly.pdbx_strand_id
1 'polypeptide(L)'
;MTTSPPQVNGHRRRIPVITEWQTLLAPVEEPVAAPTPEPEPTVPAVDLVAQAEADAIRTKAFADAEEQRARAEAEAEALRIKAEGEAKAAEIKAAEEARKLKLANDKAQARAVEEQAARDARIAEANRKRAEAERAQLDDERAHREQQQNAAAAEADVAKAATTWRKYAIAFYAVCAVVALPVQIAAFWDEDAPWLVIAPLMLEGAALVVTKGAAAAVAANRPHWHYRTVAWLFAFIAAGINLVHGLDAFDPATAIGTAFASLAGPGVWDLHEHGRIRRRDGVPTRRERRAAKKAAKRAAKERAEQEVFEAERQAHLENAARDAASKLDADRKRLFPKVHQEALKLAADLGETTITSAIWKQAKRNVEGTDPGESADTIRMRNAAEMRVEAARLRKPVSTLSKSKNAQGGAHLPPASTKPRPKPIPPRRKRGDSTPFHPAAKRLAADTARRSMTVRISAEETR
;
A
#
# COMPACT_ATOMS: atom_id res chain seq x y z
N MET A 1 13.21 25.91 -22.50
CA MET A 1 14.46 25.35 -21.96
C MET A 1 14.60 23.93 -22.46
N THR A 2 15.57 23.75 -23.34
CA THR A 2 15.90 22.54 -24.10
C THR A 2 16.62 21.51 -23.23
N THR A 3 16.23 20.24 -23.30
CA THR A 3 17.11 19.12 -22.94
C THR A 3 16.86 17.92 -23.87
N SER A 4 17.87 17.64 -24.69
CA SER A 4 18.00 16.45 -25.54
C SER A 4 18.47 15.24 -24.72
N PRO A 5 18.17 14.00 -25.16
CA PRO A 5 18.92 12.81 -24.76
C PRO A 5 19.84 12.28 -25.89
N PRO A 6 20.82 11.42 -25.54
CA PRO A 6 22.14 11.40 -26.18
C PRO A 6 22.31 10.41 -27.33
N GLN A 7 23.28 10.74 -28.18
CA GLN A 7 23.84 9.93 -29.25
C GLN A 7 24.39 8.60 -28.70
N VAL A 8 23.97 7.49 -29.31
CA VAL A 8 24.59 6.17 -29.10
C VAL A 8 25.31 5.76 -30.38
N ASN A 9 26.61 5.54 -30.20
CA ASN A 9 27.65 5.09 -31.12
C ASN A 9 27.20 4.16 -32.26
N GLY A 10 27.39 4.66 -33.49
CA GLY A 10 27.37 3.85 -34.70
C GLY A 10 28.64 3.02 -34.85
N HIS A 11 28.48 1.71 -34.97
CA HIS A 11 29.47 0.82 -35.56
C HIS A 11 28.79 0.01 -36.68
N ARG A 12 28.97 0.45 -37.92
CA ARG A 12 28.71 -0.36 -39.11
C ARG A 12 29.88 -1.33 -39.28
N ARG A 13 29.67 -2.63 -39.03
CA ARG A 13 30.59 -3.68 -39.49
C ARG A 13 30.34 -3.93 -40.98
N ARG A 14 31.33 -3.63 -41.82
CA ARG A 14 31.46 -4.15 -43.18
C ARG A 14 31.87 -5.63 -43.11
N ILE A 15 31.18 -6.48 -43.85
CA ILE A 15 31.59 -7.87 -44.12
C ILE A 15 32.61 -7.81 -45.27
N PRO A 16 33.80 -8.45 -45.18
CA PRO A 16 34.69 -8.60 -46.31
C PRO A 16 34.19 -9.71 -47.25
N VAL A 17 34.05 -9.36 -48.53
CA VAL A 17 33.95 -10.31 -49.64
C VAL A 17 35.34 -10.88 -49.87
N ILE A 18 35.50 -12.19 -49.74
CA ILE A 18 36.71 -12.92 -50.13
C ILE A 18 36.42 -13.57 -51.48
N THR A 19 36.98 -12.99 -52.52
CA THR A 19 37.16 -13.57 -53.85
C THR A 19 38.38 -14.50 -53.88
N GLU A 20 38.28 -15.55 -54.70
CA GLU A 20 39.36 -16.26 -55.42
C GLU A 20 40.47 -16.99 -54.62
N TRP A 21 40.50 -18.33 -54.74
CA TRP A 21 41.75 -19.10 -54.92
C TRP A 21 41.55 -20.28 -55.88
N GLN A 22 42.55 -20.43 -56.75
CA GLN A 22 42.66 -21.24 -57.96
C GLN A 22 43.01 -22.73 -57.74
N THR A 23 42.60 -23.50 -58.75
CA THR A 23 43.11 -24.78 -59.30
C THR A 23 44.55 -25.21 -59.01
N LEU A 24 44.76 -26.52 -58.81
CA LEU A 24 45.91 -27.26 -59.34
C LEU A 24 45.49 -28.65 -59.82
N LEU A 25 45.50 -28.82 -61.15
CA LEU A 25 45.51 -30.08 -61.89
C LEU A 25 46.97 -30.41 -62.22
N ALA A 26 47.41 -31.63 -61.91
CA ALA A 26 48.48 -32.34 -62.61
C ALA A 26 48.45 -33.82 -62.16
N PRO A 27 48.68 -34.75 -63.09
CA PRO A 27 49.82 -35.64 -62.87
C PRO A 27 50.76 -35.68 -64.08
N VAL A 28 52.03 -35.82 -63.74
CA VAL A 28 53.21 -35.93 -64.59
C VAL A 28 53.40 -37.40 -64.97
N GLU A 29 53.51 -37.69 -66.26
CA GLU A 29 53.97 -38.97 -66.83
C GLU A 29 55.36 -38.81 -67.45
N GLU A 30 56.00 -39.97 -67.63
CA GLU A 30 57.30 -40.30 -68.26
C GLU A 30 58.49 -40.53 -67.32
N PRO A 31 59.50 -41.37 -67.72
CA PRO A 31 59.66 -42.14 -68.97
C PRO A 31 60.03 -43.63 -68.73
N VAL A 32 60.26 -44.42 -69.80
CA VAL A 32 61.53 -45.16 -70.07
C VAL A 32 61.37 -46.18 -71.23
N ALA A 33 62.19 -45.91 -72.26
CA ALA A 33 62.85 -46.72 -73.30
C ALA A 33 62.54 -48.22 -73.59
N ALA A 34 62.58 -48.52 -74.90
CA ALA A 34 62.58 -49.82 -75.60
C ALA A 34 63.79 -50.75 -75.28
N PRO A 35 63.76 -52.05 -75.65
CA PRO A 35 64.25 -52.49 -76.98
C PRO A 35 63.59 -53.75 -77.62
N THR A 36 63.71 -53.80 -78.96
CA THR A 36 64.01 -54.82 -80.01
C THR A 36 64.20 -56.36 -79.69
N PRO A 37 64.35 -57.28 -80.69
CA PRO A 37 63.51 -58.49 -80.90
C PRO A 37 64.23 -59.88 -80.78
N GLU A 38 63.48 -60.99 -81.02
CA GLU A 38 63.88 -62.43 -81.17
C GLU A 38 64.38 -63.18 -79.90
N PRO A 39 64.43 -64.55 -79.79
CA PRO A 39 63.93 -65.68 -80.62
C PRO A 39 63.19 -66.83 -79.83
N GLU A 40 62.68 -67.84 -80.59
CA GLU A 40 62.47 -69.32 -80.34
C GLU A 40 62.51 -69.90 -78.89
N PRO A 41 61.72 -70.94 -78.46
CA PRO A 41 61.84 -72.32 -78.98
C PRO A 41 60.64 -73.29 -78.72
N THR A 42 60.91 -74.54 -79.04
CA THR A 42 60.18 -75.82 -78.93
C THR A 42 59.38 -76.12 -77.66
N VAL A 43 58.25 -76.80 -77.87
CA VAL A 43 57.30 -77.34 -76.88
C VAL A 43 57.92 -78.55 -76.14
N PRO A 44 58.07 -78.55 -74.80
CA PRO A 44 58.17 -79.78 -74.03
C PRO A 44 56.77 -80.32 -73.68
N ALA A 45 56.64 -81.64 -73.73
CA ALA A 45 55.40 -82.37 -73.46
C ALA A 45 54.77 -81.97 -72.12
N VAL A 46 53.50 -81.60 -72.18
CA VAL A 46 52.67 -81.21 -71.04
C VAL A 46 52.30 -82.45 -70.23
N ASP A 47 52.65 -82.43 -68.95
CA ASP A 47 52.17 -83.39 -67.96
C ASP A 47 50.73 -83.03 -67.55
N LEU A 48 49.78 -83.81 -68.06
CA LEU A 48 48.34 -83.58 -67.95
C LEU A 48 47.82 -83.65 -66.51
N VAL A 49 48.58 -84.23 -65.58
CA VAL A 49 48.21 -84.32 -64.16
C VAL A 49 48.43 -82.98 -63.45
N ALA A 50 49.53 -82.28 -63.76
CA ALA A 50 49.82 -80.96 -63.19
C ALA A 50 48.84 -79.87 -63.67
N GLN A 51 48.30 -80.00 -64.90
CA GLN A 51 47.27 -79.09 -65.39
C GLN A 51 45.93 -79.25 -64.67
N ALA A 52 45.51 -80.48 -64.38
CA ALA A 52 44.26 -80.74 -63.68
C ALA A 52 44.25 -80.23 -62.24
N GLU A 53 45.37 -80.37 -61.50
CA GLU A 53 45.50 -79.82 -60.15
C GLU A 53 45.56 -78.28 -60.16
N ALA A 54 46.24 -77.69 -61.15
CA ALA A 54 46.28 -76.24 -61.32
C ALA A 54 44.91 -75.64 -61.69
N ASP A 55 44.06 -76.38 -62.41
CA ASP A 55 42.68 -75.96 -62.73
C ASP A 55 41.75 -76.09 -61.52
N ALA A 56 41.93 -77.12 -60.69
CA ALA A 56 41.17 -77.27 -59.44
C ALA A 56 41.51 -76.19 -58.40
N ILE A 57 42.77 -75.76 -58.32
CA ILE A 57 43.19 -74.64 -57.47
C ILE A 57 42.64 -73.31 -58.01
N ARG A 58 42.65 -73.12 -59.33
CA ARG A 58 42.11 -71.91 -59.98
C ARG A 58 40.61 -71.76 -59.77
N THR A 59 39.84 -72.86 -59.84
CA THR A 59 38.39 -72.82 -59.61
C THR A 59 38.03 -72.52 -58.15
N LYS A 60 38.76 -73.09 -57.17
CA LYS A 60 38.58 -72.74 -55.76
C LYS A 60 38.95 -71.30 -55.45
N ALA A 61 40.09 -70.83 -55.97
CA ALA A 61 40.50 -69.43 -55.79
C ALA A 61 39.50 -68.45 -56.43
N PHE A 62 38.87 -68.83 -57.55
CA PHE A 62 37.83 -68.02 -58.17
C PHE A 62 36.55 -67.98 -57.32
N ALA A 63 36.13 -69.13 -56.77
CA ALA A 63 34.97 -69.19 -55.87
C ALA A 63 35.18 -68.39 -54.57
N ASP A 64 36.36 -68.51 -53.95
CA ASP A 64 36.71 -67.74 -52.74
C ASP A 64 36.80 -66.23 -53.03
N ALA A 65 37.28 -65.85 -54.23
CA ALA A 65 37.31 -64.46 -54.66
C ALA A 65 35.92 -63.89 -54.93
N GLU A 66 35.00 -64.68 -55.50
CA GLU A 66 33.60 -64.26 -55.64
C GLU A 66 32.89 -64.12 -54.30
N GLU A 67 33.15 -65.02 -53.34
CA GLU A 67 32.57 -64.90 -52.00
C GLU A 67 33.10 -63.66 -51.26
N GLN A 68 34.39 -63.33 -51.40
CA GLN A 68 34.96 -62.10 -50.85
C GLN A 68 34.38 -60.83 -51.50
N ARG A 69 34.13 -60.85 -52.82
CA ARG A 69 33.46 -59.74 -53.51
C ARG A 69 32.03 -59.56 -53.03
N ALA A 70 31.27 -60.65 -52.92
CA ALA A 70 29.90 -60.61 -52.42
C ALA A 70 29.82 -60.09 -50.97
N ARG A 71 30.76 -60.48 -50.10
CA ARG A 71 30.84 -59.96 -48.72
C ARG A 71 31.23 -58.48 -48.69
N ALA A 72 32.20 -58.06 -49.49
CA ALA A 72 32.62 -56.66 -49.57
C ALA A 72 31.50 -55.75 -50.11
N GLU A 73 30.74 -56.22 -51.11
CA GLU A 73 29.57 -55.51 -51.64
C GLU A 73 28.46 -55.40 -50.59
N ALA A 74 28.16 -56.47 -49.86
CA ALA A 74 27.17 -56.45 -48.77
C ALA A 74 27.58 -55.51 -47.61
N GLU A 75 28.86 -55.47 -47.25
CA GLU A 75 29.37 -54.54 -46.24
C GLU A 75 29.34 -53.08 -46.71
N ALA A 76 29.66 -52.83 -47.99
CA ALA A 76 29.56 -51.50 -48.58
C ALA A 76 28.11 -51.00 -48.64
N GLU A 77 27.16 -51.86 -48.99
CA GLU A 77 25.72 -51.54 -48.96
C GLU A 77 25.23 -51.28 -47.53
N ALA A 78 25.64 -52.10 -46.56
CA ALA A 78 25.29 -51.90 -45.16
C ALA A 78 25.82 -50.57 -44.60
N LEU A 79 27.03 -50.16 -45.00
CA LEU A 79 27.61 -48.86 -44.64
C LEU A 79 26.87 -47.70 -45.30
N ARG A 80 26.47 -47.82 -46.57
CA ARG A 80 25.65 -46.81 -47.25
C ARG A 80 24.28 -46.63 -46.58
N ILE A 81 23.60 -47.73 -46.26
CA ILE A 81 22.28 -47.67 -45.59
C ILE A 81 22.41 -47.03 -44.20
N LYS A 82 23.47 -47.34 -43.45
CA LYS A 82 23.73 -46.69 -42.15
C LYS A 82 24.02 -45.19 -42.30
N ALA A 83 24.88 -44.80 -43.25
CA ALA A 83 25.20 -43.40 -43.49
C ALA A 83 23.98 -42.59 -43.96
N GLU A 84 23.16 -43.16 -44.86
CA GLU A 84 21.90 -42.54 -45.30
C GLU A 84 20.88 -42.43 -44.15
N GLY A 85 20.83 -43.41 -43.25
CA GLY A 85 20.00 -43.38 -42.05
C GLY A 85 20.43 -42.30 -41.06
N GLU A 86 21.73 -42.14 -40.82
CA GLU A 86 22.29 -41.12 -39.94
C GLU A 86 22.10 -39.70 -40.52
N ALA A 87 22.27 -39.52 -41.82
CA ALA A 87 22.01 -38.25 -42.50
C ALA A 87 20.54 -37.83 -42.39
N LYS A 88 19.60 -38.75 -42.66
CA LYS A 88 18.15 -38.49 -42.51
C LYS A 88 17.78 -38.19 -41.06
N ALA A 89 18.39 -38.88 -40.08
CA ALA A 89 18.16 -38.61 -38.67
C ALA A 89 18.68 -37.22 -38.24
N ALA A 90 19.81 -36.78 -38.79
CA ALA A 90 20.35 -35.45 -38.56
C ALA A 90 19.46 -34.34 -39.17
N GLU A 91 18.94 -34.55 -40.38
CA GLU A 91 18.01 -33.62 -41.03
C GLU A 91 16.69 -33.48 -40.26
N ILE A 92 16.12 -34.60 -39.78
CA ILE A 92 14.88 -34.58 -38.98
C ILE A 92 15.11 -33.81 -37.67
N LYS A 93 16.24 -34.04 -36.98
CA LYS A 93 16.58 -33.31 -35.74
C LYS A 93 16.76 -31.81 -36.00
N ALA A 94 17.47 -31.43 -37.07
CA ALA A 94 17.66 -30.03 -37.44
C ALA A 94 16.33 -29.34 -37.80
N ALA A 95 15.42 -30.04 -38.50
CA ALA A 95 14.10 -29.53 -38.82
C ALA A 95 13.21 -29.35 -37.58
N GLU A 96 13.29 -30.26 -36.60
CA GLU A 96 12.59 -30.14 -35.32
C GLU A 96 13.12 -28.99 -34.46
N GLU A 97 14.44 -28.81 -34.41
CA GLU A 97 15.07 -27.68 -33.70
C GLU A 97 14.69 -26.35 -34.35
N ALA A 98 14.68 -26.27 -35.69
CA ALA A 98 14.22 -25.09 -36.41
C ALA A 98 12.73 -24.78 -36.13
N ARG A 99 11.87 -25.80 -36.03
CA ARG A 99 10.45 -25.62 -35.65
C ARG A 99 10.31 -25.14 -34.20
N LYS A 100 11.09 -25.69 -33.27
CA LYS A 100 11.11 -25.23 -31.87
C LYS A 100 11.56 -23.78 -31.75
N LEU A 101 12.60 -23.38 -32.50
CA LEU A 101 13.08 -22.00 -32.52
C LEU A 101 12.07 -21.03 -33.12
N LYS A 102 11.36 -21.42 -34.20
CA LYS A 102 10.26 -20.61 -34.76
C LYS A 102 9.14 -20.42 -33.74
N LEU A 103 8.64 -21.49 -33.13
CA LEU A 103 7.60 -21.40 -32.10
C LEU A 103 8.02 -20.58 -30.87
N ALA A 104 9.31 -20.63 -30.49
CA ALA A 104 9.84 -19.81 -29.40
C ALA A 104 9.88 -18.32 -29.78
N ASN A 105 10.31 -17.99 -31.00
CA ASN A 105 10.30 -16.63 -31.53
C ASN A 105 8.88 -16.07 -31.67
N ASP A 106 7.95 -16.85 -32.20
CA ASP A 106 6.54 -16.44 -32.35
C ASP A 106 5.90 -16.15 -30.98
N LYS A 107 6.17 -16.99 -29.98
CA LYS A 107 5.72 -16.74 -28.59
C LYS A 107 6.38 -15.50 -27.99
N ALA A 108 7.66 -15.25 -28.25
CA ALA A 108 8.35 -14.06 -27.78
C ALA A 108 7.78 -12.79 -28.42
N GLN A 109 7.48 -12.81 -29.72
CA GLN A 109 6.83 -11.71 -30.42
C GLN A 109 5.42 -11.44 -29.89
N ALA A 110 4.61 -12.49 -29.69
CA ALA A 110 3.27 -12.35 -29.13
C ALA A 110 3.29 -11.70 -27.74
N ARG A 111 4.22 -12.13 -26.86
CA ARG A 111 4.41 -11.51 -25.54
C ARG A 111 4.87 -10.06 -25.62
N ALA A 112 5.76 -9.74 -26.55
CA ALA A 112 6.23 -8.36 -26.74
C ALA A 112 5.08 -7.43 -27.18
N VAL A 113 4.20 -7.90 -28.07
CA VAL A 113 3.00 -7.14 -28.49
C VAL A 113 2.01 -6.97 -27.33
N GLU A 114 1.78 -8.02 -26.55
CA GLU A 114 0.91 -7.94 -25.36
C GLU A 114 1.45 -6.98 -24.30
N GLU A 115 2.76 -7.02 -24.03
CA GLU A 115 3.42 -6.09 -23.11
C GLU A 115 3.37 -4.64 -23.61
N GLN A 116 3.52 -4.41 -24.92
CA GLN A 116 3.35 -3.08 -25.52
C GLN A 116 1.92 -2.58 -25.36
N ALA A 117 0.92 -3.39 -25.71
CA ALA A 117 -0.48 -3.05 -25.53
C ALA A 117 -0.84 -2.76 -24.06
N ALA A 118 -0.30 -3.55 -23.12
CA ALA A 118 -0.49 -3.34 -21.69
C ALA A 118 0.19 -2.04 -21.19
N ARG A 119 1.37 -1.69 -21.72
CA ARG A 119 2.04 -0.41 -21.42
C ARG A 119 1.25 0.77 -21.97
N ASP A 120 0.76 0.68 -23.21
CA ASP A 120 -0.04 1.72 -23.84
C ASP A 120 -1.37 1.94 -23.11
N ALA A 121 -2.01 0.85 -22.66
CA ALA A 121 -3.21 0.93 -21.83
C ALA A 121 -2.95 1.65 -20.49
N ARG A 122 -1.83 1.36 -19.81
CA ARG A 122 -1.44 2.06 -18.58
C ARG A 122 -1.13 3.54 -18.82
N ILE A 123 -0.46 3.87 -19.93
CA ILE A 123 -0.18 5.26 -20.30
C ILE A 123 -1.48 6.00 -20.60
N ALA A 124 -2.41 5.37 -21.33
CA ALA A 124 -3.72 5.95 -21.62
C ALA A 124 -4.55 6.19 -20.34
N GLU A 125 -4.57 5.23 -19.41
CA GLU A 125 -5.26 5.38 -18.12
C GLU A 125 -4.63 6.49 -17.26
N ALA A 126 -3.29 6.54 -17.20
CA ALA A 126 -2.57 7.60 -16.48
C ALA A 126 -2.86 8.98 -17.09
N ASN A 127 -2.93 9.09 -18.41
CA ASN A 127 -3.27 10.34 -19.09
C ASN A 127 -4.73 10.75 -18.86
N ARG A 128 -5.68 9.78 -18.82
CA ARG A 128 -7.08 10.06 -18.45
C ARG A 128 -7.19 10.60 -17.03
N LYS A 129 -6.52 9.94 -16.07
CA LYS A 129 -6.50 10.39 -14.67
C LYS A 129 -5.87 11.78 -14.52
N ARG A 130 -4.80 12.09 -15.26
CA ARG A 130 -4.20 13.43 -15.28
C ARG A 130 -5.15 14.47 -15.86
N ALA A 131 -5.78 14.17 -16.99
CA ALA A 131 -6.75 15.08 -17.61
C ALA A 131 -7.99 15.32 -16.73
N GLU A 132 -8.47 14.30 -16.03
CA GLU A 132 -9.56 14.43 -15.05
C GLU A 132 -9.13 15.28 -13.84
N ALA A 133 -7.92 15.08 -13.32
CA ALA A 133 -7.38 15.88 -12.23
C ALA A 133 -7.17 17.35 -12.64
N GLU A 134 -6.67 17.62 -13.85
CA GLU A 134 -6.52 18.97 -14.38
C GLU A 134 -7.88 19.65 -14.59
N ARG A 135 -8.90 18.93 -15.07
CA ARG A 135 -10.27 19.45 -15.17
C ARG A 135 -10.85 19.80 -13.80
N ALA A 136 -10.70 18.90 -12.82
CA ALA A 136 -11.15 19.15 -11.46
C ALA A 136 -10.47 20.38 -10.85
N GLN A 137 -9.16 20.55 -11.05
CA GLN A 137 -8.43 21.73 -10.58
C GLN A 137 -8.91 23.01 -11.26
N LEU A 138 -9.14 22.99 -12.57
CA LEU A 138 -9.66 24.14 -13.31
C LEU A 138 -11.08 24.52 -12.87
N ASP A 139 -11.93 23.52 -12.62
CA ASP A 139 -13.30 23.74 -12.14
C ASP A 139 -13.30 24.27 -10.70
N ASP A 140 -12.42 23.77 -9.82
CA ASP A 140 -12.23 24.29 -8.47
C ASP A 140 -11.70 25.73 -8.47
N GLU A 141 -10.72 26.03 -9.33
CA GLU A 141 -10.20 27.39 -9.50
C GLU A 141 -11.27 28.34 -10.04
N ARG A 142 -12.08 27.91 -11.01
CA ARG A 142 -13.20 28.70 -11.53
C ARG A 142 -14.24 28.93 -10.45
N ALA A 143 -14.65 27.89 -9.72
CA ALA A 143 -15.60 28.00 -8.62
C ALA A 143 -15.09 28.95 -7.54
N HIS A 144 -13.80 28.88 -7.19
CA HIS A 144 -13.20 29.79 -6.21
C HIS A 144 -13.15 31.24 -6.72
N ARG A 145 -12.78 31.45 -8.00
CA ARG A 145 -12.80 32.80 -8.62
C ARG A 145 -14.23 33.35 -8.71
N GLU A 146 -15.20 32.54 -9.10
CA GLU A 146 -16.63 32.94 -9.12
C GLU A 146 -17.14 33.26 -7.72
N GLN A 147 -16.77 32.47 -6.70
CA GLN A 147 -17.11 32.77 -5.31
C GLN A 147 -16.50 34.10 -4.85
N GLN A 148 -15.23 34.35 -5.17
CA GLN A 148 -14.58 35.62 -4.85
C GLN A 148 -15.20 36.81 -5.58
N GLN A 149 -15.50 36.66 -6.87
CA GLN A 149 -16.16 37.70 -7.66
C GLN A 149 -17.57 37.97 -7.15
N ASN A 150 -18.34 36.93 -6.82
CA ASN A 150 -19.68 37.07 -6.26
C ASN A 150 -19.66 37.71 -4.87
N ALA A 151 -18.68 37.36 -4.03
CA ALA A 151 -18.47 38.00 -2.73
C ALA A 151 -18.10 39.48 -2.88
N ALA A 152 -17.15 39.80 -3.76
CA ALA A 152 -16.75 41.18 -4.03
C ALA A 152 -17.88 42.02 -4.65
N ALA A 153 -18.66 41.44 -5.57
CA ALA A 153 -19.84 42.09 -6.15
C ALA A 153 -20.91 42.35 -5.09
N ALA A 154 -21.19 41.37 -4.22
CA ALA A 154 -22.11 41.52 -3.11
C ALA A 154 -21.63 42.61 -2.12
N GLU A 155 -20.34 42.68 -1.83
CA GLU A 155 -19.77 43.74 -0.99
C GLU A 155 -19.91 45.13 -1.63
N ALA A 156 -19.65 45.24 -2.94
CA ALA A 156 -19.80 46.47 -3.69
C ALA A 156 -21.26 46.95 -3.75
N ASP A 157 -22.21 46.04 -3.97
CA ASP A 157 -23.64 46.36 -4.00
C ASP A 157 -24.14 46.82 -2.62
N VAL A 158 -23.66 46.19 -1.54
CA VAL A 158 -24.00 46.65 -0.19
C VAL A 158 -23.37 48.02 0.10
N ALA A 159 -22.16 48.30 -0.37
CA ALA A 159 -21.55 49.63 -0.23
C ALA A 159 -22.32 50.71 -1.01
N LYS A 160 -22.78 50.40 -2.22
CA LYS A 160 -23.67 51.28 -3.01
C LYS A 160 -25.01 51.51 -2.30
N ALA A 161 -25.61 50.46 -1.76
CA ALA A 161 -26.86 50.57 -1.00
C ALA A 161 -26.67 51.44 0.25
N ALA A 162 -25.58 51.28 1.00
CA ALA A 162 -25.28 52.08 2.19
C ALA A 162 -25.06 53.57 1.86
N THR A 163 -24.33 53.88 0.79
CA THR A 163 -24.11 55.27 0.36
C THR A 163 -25.40 55.93 -0.14
N THR A 164 -26.21 55.19 -0.88
CA THR A 164 -27.52 55.65 -1.38
C THR A 164 -28.49 55.91 -0.23
N TRP A 165 -28.57 54.98 0.72
CA TRP A 165 -29.37 55.16 1.94
C TRP A 165 -28.95 56.38 2.74
N ARG A 166 -27.64 56.59 2.93
CA ARG A 166 -27.12 57.78 3.63
C ARG A 166 -27.57 59.07 2.96
N LYS A 167 -27.57 59.14 1.63
CA LYS A 167 -28.08 60.31 0.88
C LYS A 167 -29.58 60.52 1.17
N TYR A 168 -30.38 59.46 1.13
CA TYR A 168 -31.81 59.56 1.45
C TYR A 168 -32.06 59.97 2.91
N ALA A 169 -31.28 59.45 3.86
CA ALA A 169 -31.40 59.85 5.27
C ALA A 169 -31.09 61.34 5.48
N ILE A 170 -30.05 61.87 4.82
CA ILE A 170 -29.72 63.30 4.86
C ILE A 170 -30.82 64.14 4.21
N ALA A 171 -31.33 63.72 3.05
CA ALA A 171 -32.42 64.42 2.36
C ALA A 171 -33.70 64.43 3.21
N PHE A 172 -34.05 63.30 3.83
CA PHE A 172 -35.20 63.18 4.72
C PHE A 172 -35.05 64.07 5.96
N TYR A 173 -33.88 64.08 6.60
CA TYR A 173 -33.59 65.00 7.70
C TYR A 173 -33.73 66.47 7.28
N ALA A 174 -33.20 66.83 6.11
CA ALA A 174 -33.32 68.19 5.59
C ALA A 174 -34.79 68.59 5.36
N VAL A 175 -35.63 67.70 4.84
CA VAL A 175 -37.07 67.93 4.69
C VAL A 175 -37.75 68.11 6.05
N CYS A 176 -37.46 67.23 7.04
CA CYS A 176 -37.99 67.37 8.39
C CYS A 176 -37.59 68.70 9.04
N ALA A 177 -36.33 69.12 8.87
CA ALA A 177 -35.83 70.39 9.36
C ALA A 177 -36.54 71.57 8.68
N VAL A 178 -36.70 71.55 7.36
CA VAL A 178 -37.41 72.62 6.62
C VAL A 178 -38.86 72.78 7.08
N VAL A 179 -39.54 71.69 7.44
CA VAL A 179 -40.93 71.72 7.92
C VAL A 179 -41.02 72.12 9.39
N ALA A 180 -40.15 71.59 10.25
CA ALA A 180 -40.24 71.78 11.70
C ALA A 180 -39.60 73.09 12.18
N LEU A 181 -38.50 73.52 11.56
CA LEU A 181 -37.70 74.67 12.02
C LEU A 181 -38.49 75.99 11.98
N PRO A 182 -39.31 76.30 10.96
CA PRO A 182 -40.12 77.53 10.97
C PRO A 182 -41.10 77.59 12.14
N VAL A 183 -41.72 76.46 12.50
CA VAL A 183 -42.65 76.37 13.64
C VAL A 183 -41.91 76.54 14.96
N GLN A 184 -40.70 75.98 15.08
CA GLN A 184 -39.85 76.22 16.25
C GLN A 184 -39.39 77.67 16.35
N ILE A 185 -39.01 78.30 15.23
CA ILE A 185 -38.61 79.72 15.23
C ILE A 185 -39.80 80.61 15.65
N ALA A 186 -41.00 80.32 15.16
CA ALA A 186 -42.22 81.03 15.56
C ALA A 186 -42.51 80.86 17.07
N ALA A 187 -42.28 79.65 17.61
CA ALA A 187 -42.47 79.37 19.04
C ALA A 187 -41.56 80.17 19.97
N PHE A 188 -40.38 80.57 19.49
CA PHE A 188 -39.38 81.34 20.24
C PHE A 188 -39.27 82.79 19.76
N TRP A 189 -40.15 83.25 18.87
CA TRP A 189 -40.15 84.63 18.42
C TRP A 189 -40.87 85.50 19.45
N ASP A 190 -40.13 86.46 20.01
CA ASP A 190 -40.64 87.48 20.92
C ASP A 190 -40.09 88.84 20.47
N GLU A 191 -40.95 89.85 20.40
CA GLU A 191 -40.58 91.21 19.97
C GLU A 191 -39.62 91.87 20.96
N ASP A 192 -39.77 91.56 22.25
CA ASP A 192 -38.91 92.07 23.32
C ASP A 192 -37.61 91.25 23.49
N ALA A 193 -37.56 90.05 22.89
CA ALA A 193 -36.42 89.14 23.01
C ALA A 193 -36.11 88.38 21.69
N PRO A 194 -35.78 89.08 20.59
CA PRO A 194 -35.59 88.47 19.27
C PRO A 194 -34.40 87.49 19.21
N TRP A 195 -33.47 87.55 20.18
CA TRP A 195 -32.36 86.60 20.29
C TRP A 195 -32.80 85.18 20.66
N LEU A 196 -34.01 84.97 21.18
CA LEU A 196 -34.51 83.65 21.55
C LEU A 196 -34.66 82.70 20.36
N VAL A 197 -34.74 83.22 19.13
CA VAL A 197 -34.68 82.44 17.88
C VAL A 197 -33.41 81.60 17.75
N ILE A 198 -32.34 81.96 18.48
CA ILE A 198 -31.11 81.15 18.53
C ILE A 198 -31.31 79.83 19.28
N ALA A 199 -32.25 79.75 20.23
CA ALA A 199 -32.50 78.55 21.03
C ALA A 199 -32.83 77.30 20.17
N PRO A 200 -33.79 77.33 19.22
CA PRO A 200 -34.05 76.18 18.36
C PRO A 200 -32.88 75.84 17.43
N LEU A 201 -32.12 76.84 16.96
CA LEU A 201 -30.90 76.62 16.18
C LEU A 201 -29.81 75.91 17.00
N MET A 202 -29.65 76.27 18.26
CA MET A 202 -28.71 75.63 19.19
C MET A 202 -29.13 74.20 19.55
N LEU A 203 -30.43 73.94 19.70
CA LEU A 203 -30.97 72.60 19.94
C LEU A 203 -30.71 71.67 18.74
N GLU A 204 -31.02 72.12 17.52
CA GLU A 204 -30.74 71.36 16.29
C GLU A 204 -29.22 71.19 16.08
N GLY A 205 -28.44 72.24 16.30
CA GLY A 205 -26.97 72.19 16.22
C GLY A 205 -26.36 71.22 17.23
N ALA A 206 -26.81 71.23 18.48
CA ALA A 206 -26.37 70.30 19.51
C ALA A 206 -26.74 68.86 19.17
N ALA A 207 -27.97 68.61 18.69
CA ALA A 207 -28.40 67.30 18.23
C ALA A 207 -27.53 66.78 17.07
N LEU A 208 -27.20 67.64 16.10
CA LEU A 208 -26.30 67.30 15.00
C LEU A 208 -24.89 66.96 15.50
N VAL A 209 -24.31 67.76 16.39
CA VAL A 209 -22.97 67.51 16.96
C VAL A 209 -22.93 66.18 17.70
N VAL A 210 -23.93 65.91 18.55
CA VAL A 210 -24.00 64.65 19.31
C VAL A 210 -24.18 63.46 18.37
N THR A 211 -24.97 63.60 17.30
CA THR A 211 -25.17 62.56 16.30
C THR A 211 -23.89 62.27 15.50
N LYS A 212 -23.11 63.31 15.17
CA LYS A 212 -21.77 63.16 14.57
C LYS A 212 -20.77 62.53 15.56
N GLY A 213 -20.84 62.92 16.82
CA GLY A 213 -20.07 62.33 17.91
C GLY A 213 -20.36 60.84 18.09
N ALA A 214 -21.63 60.44 17.99
CA ALA A 214 -22.05 59.04 18.00
C ALA A 214 -21.42 58.26 16.84
N ALA A 215 -21.46 58.80 15.61
CA ALA A 215 -20.85 58.16 14.44
C ALA A 215 -19.32 58.03 14.57
N ALA A 216 -18.65 59.04 15.13
CA ALA A 216 -17.22 59.01 15.41
C ALA A 216 -16.87 58.00 16.53
N ALA A 217 -17.65 57.96 17.60
CA ALA A 217 -17.50 56.99 18.68
C ALA A 217 -17.71 55.56 18.19
N VAL A 218 -18.70 55.35 17.31
CA VAL A 218 -18.86 54.10 16.58
C VAL A 218 -17.57 53.82 15.82
N ALA A 219 -17.13 54.69 14.89
CA ALA A 219 -15.92 54.43 14.10
C ALA A 219 -14.68 54.07 14.96
N ALA A 220 -14.55 54.66 16.14
CA ALA A 220 -13.47 54.39 17.11
C ALA A 220 -13.69 53.18 18.04
N ASN A 221 -14.72 52.34 17.81
CA ASN A 221 -15.09 51.21 18.67
C ASN A 221 -15.34 51.57 20.14
N ARG A 222 -15.84 52.78 20.41
CA ARG A 222 -16.19 53.25 21.76
C ARG A 222 -17.68 53.01 22.08
N PRO A 223 -18.07 52.96 23.37
CA PRO A 223 -19.47 52.94 23.76
C PRO A 223 -20.17 54.19 23.20
N HIS A 224 -21.10 53.97 22.27
CA HIS A 224 -21.78 55.04 21.52
C HIS A 224 -23.24 55.24 21.96
N TRP A 225 -23.74 54.37 22.84
CA TRP A 225 -25.13 54.40 23.30
C TRP A 225 -25.45 55.70 24.04
N HIS A 226 -24.50 56.23 24.84
CA HIS A 226 -24.66 57.49 25.55
C HIS A 226 -24.98 58.67 24.62
N TYR A 227 -24.21 58.81 23.52
CA TYR A 227 -24.44 59.86 22.53
C TYR A 227 -25.81 59.72 21.86
N ARG A 228 -26.24 58.48 21.55
CA ARG A 228 -27.56 58.23 20.96
C ARG A 228 -28.69 58.58 21.92
N THR A 229 -28.57 58.23 23.20
CA THR A 229 -29.55 58.60 24.23
C THR A 229 -29.69 60.12 24.35
N VAL A 230 -28.57 60.85 24.34
CA VAL A 230 -28.58 62.33 24.38
C VAL A 230 -29.20 62.91 23.11
N ALA A 231 -28.91 62.37 21.93
CA ALA A 231 -29.53 62.81 20.68
C ALA A 231 -31.06 62.59 20.69
N TRP A 232 -31.52 61.43 21.19
CA TRP A 232 -32.96 61.15 21.36
C TRP A 232 -33.61 62.09 22.38
N LEU A 233 -32.92 62.43 23.47
CA LEU A 233 -33.42 63.39 24.45
C LEU A 233 -33.68 64.76 23.80
N PHE A 234 -32.75 65.28 22.99
CA PHE A 234 -32.98 66.53 22.25
C PHE A 234 -34.14 66.42 21.25
N ALA A 235 -34.26 65.29 20.56
CA ALA A 235 -35.37 65.03 19.65
C ALA A 235 -36.73 65.06 20.37
N PHE A 236 -36.83 64.46 21.56
CA PHE A 236 -38.05 64.49 22.37
C PHE A 236 -38.38 65.88 22.90
N ILE A 237 -37.39 66.66 23.33
CA ILE A 237 -37.59 68.04 23.76
C ILE A 237 -38.11 68.88 22.59
N ALA A 238 -37.48 68.78 21.42
CA ALA A 238 -37.91 69.47 20.21
C ALA A 238 -39.33 69.08 19.78
N ALA A 239 -39.65 67.78 19.84
CA ALA A 239 -40.99 67.29 19.55
C ALA A 239 -42.03 67.80 20.56
N GLY A 240 -41.67 67.89 21.84
CA GLY A 240 -42.53 68.45 22.89
C GLY A 240 -42.83 69.92 22.66
N ILE A 241 -41.82 70.72 22.30
CA ILE A 241 -41.99 72.14 21.97
C ILE A 241 -42.93 72.29 20.77
N ASN A 242 -42.69 71.53 19.69
CA ASN A 242 -43.52 71.56 18.49
C ASN A 242 -44.97 71.12 18.75
N LEU A 243 -45.17 70.15 19.65
CA LEU A 243 -46.52 69.69 19.99
C LEU A 243 -47.27 70.73 20.82
N VAL A 244 -46.66 71.27 21.88
CA VAL A 244 -47.31 72.26 22.75
C VAL A 244 -47.59 73.53 21.99
N HIS A 245 -46.56 74.13 21.36
CA HIS A 245 -46.75 75.36 20.59
C HIS A 245 -47.64 75.14 19.36
N GLY A 246 -47.51 73.98 18.70
CA GLY A 246 -48.35 73.62 17.58
C GLY A 246 -49.83 73.53 17.94
N LEU A 247 -50.18 73.06 19.15
CA LEU A 247 -51.57 73.02 19.61
C LEU A 247 -52.10 74.40 20.01
N ASP A 248 -51.23 75.28 20.49
CA ASP A 248 -51.60 76.63 20.93
C ASP A 248 -51.71 77.62 19.76
N ALA A 249 -50.83 77.52 18.77
CA ALA A 249 -50.70 78.48 17.66
C ALA A 249 -51.21 77.96 16.30
N PHE A 250 -51.35 76.63 16.13
CA PHE A 250 -51.73 76.00 14.87
C PHE A 250 -52.82 74.93 15.10
N ASP A 251 -53.20 74.21 14.04
CA ASP A 251 -54.14 73.10 14.14
C ASP A 251 -53.49 71.81 14.67
N PRO A 252 -54.26 70.89 15.29
CA PRO A 252 -53.73 69.64 15.84
C PRO A 252 -52.95 68.78 14.84
N ALA A 253 -53.30 68.81 13.55
CA ALA A 253 -52.58 68.02 12.56
C ALA A 253 -51.17 68.58 12.30
N THR A 254 -51.02 69.90 12.25
CA THR A 254 -49.71 70.58 12.15
C THR A 254 -48.85 70.33 13.39
N ALA A 255 -49.44 70.39 14.59
CA ALA A 255 -48.74 70.11 15.84
C ALA A 255 -48.17 68.68 15.89
N ILE A 256 -49.01 67.69 15.56
CA ILE A 256 -48.61 66.27 15.54
C ILE A 256 -47.60 66.02 14.42
N GLY A 257 -47.80 66.61 13.23
CA GLY A 257 -46.91 66.44 12.08
C GLY A 257 -45.50 66.97 12.32
N THR A 258 -45.38 68.15 12.93
CA THR A 258 -44.07 68.77 13.25
C THR A 258 -43.39 68.08 14.44
N ALA A 259 -44.14 67.65 15.45
CA ALA A 259 -43.60 66.83 16.53
C ALA A 259 -43.09 65.47 16.01
N PHE A 260 -43.81 64.83 15.10
CA PHE A 260 -43.36 63.61 14.43
C PHE A 260 -42.10 63.86 13.58
N ALA A 261 -42.04 64.96 12.82
CA ALA A 261 -40.88 65.32 12.02
C ALA A 261 -39.60 65.46 12.87
N SER A 262 -39.70 66.04 14.08
CA SER A 262 -38.60 66.15 15.04
C SER A 262 -38.07 64.80 15.54
N LEU A 263 -38.91 63.76 15.61
CA LEU A 263 -38.49 62.40 15.99
C LEU A 263 -38.01 61.58 14.79
N ALA A 264 -38.66 61.75 13.63
CA ALA A 264 -38.42 60.95 12.44
C ALA A 264 -37.01 61.15 11.88
N GLY A 265 -36.50 62.38 11.86
CA GLY A 265 -35.14 62.69 11.38
C GLY A 265 -34.05 61.90 12.13
N PRO A 266 -33.91 62.08 13.46
CA PRO A 266 -33.00 61.30 14.29
C PRO A 266 -33.27 59.80 14.21
N GLY A 267 -34.54 59.36 14.17
CA GLY A 267 -34.90 57.94 14.11
C GLY A 267 -34.43 57.22 12.85
N VAL A 268 -34.59 57.82 11.68
CA VAL A 268 -34.11 57.23 10.40
C VAL A 268 -32.59 57.13 10.38
N TRP A 269 -31.89 58.14 10.91
CA TRP A 269 -30.44 58.12 11.04
C TRP A 269 -29.96 57.03 12.01
N ASP A 270 -30.61 56.93 13.17
CA ASP A 270 -30.31 55.96 14.21
C ASP A 270 -30.47 54.51 13.72
N LEU A 271 -31.51 54.26 12.92
CA LEU A 271 -31.78 52.97 12.28
C LEU A 271 -30.68 52.59 11.29
N HIS A 272 -30.22 53.53 10.45
CA HIS A 272 -29.11 53.32 9.53
C HIS A 272 -27.83 52.91 10.28
N GLU A 273 -27.50 53.69 11.31
CA GLU A 273 -26.27 53.49 12.06
C GLU A 273 -26.30 52.19 12.86
N HIS A 274 -27.45 51.80 13.42
CA HIS A 274 -27.63 50.51 14.11
C HIS A 274 -27.35 49.32 13.18
N GLY A 275 -27.84 49.37 11.93
CA GLY A 275 -27.56 48.35 10.92
C GLY A 275 -26.07 48.22 10.61
N ARG A 276 -25.37 49.36 10.49
CA ARG A 276 -23.92 49.42 10.22
C ARG A 276 -23.10 48.85 11.39
N ILE A 277 -23.43 49.23 12.62
CA ILE A 277 -22.77 48.75 13.85
C ILE A 277 -22.91 47.24 13.98
N ARG A 278 -24.12 46.69 13.85
CA ARG A 278 -24.35 45.25 13.98
C ARG A 278 -23.55 44.43 12.98
N ARG A 279 -23.40 44.94 11.75
CA ARG A 279 -22.59 44.27 10.71
C ARG A 279 -21.10 44.30 11.07
N ARG A 280 -20.58 45.44 11.51
CA ARG A 280 -19.18 45.57 11.93
C ARG A 280 -18.87 44.69 13.15
N ASP A 281 -19.76 44.66 14.13
CA ASP A 281 -19.58 43.87 15.36
C ASP A 281 -19.75 42.36 15.11
N GLY A 282 -20.02 41.94 13.86
CA GLY A 282 -20.14 40.53 13.48
C GLY A 282 -21.29 39.81 14.17
N VAL A 283 -22.28 40.55 14.68
CA VAL A 283 -23.38 39.95 15.44
C VAL A 283 -24.20 39.11 14.48
N PRO A 284 -24.27 37.78 14.68
CA PRO A 284 -24.84 36.90 13.69
C PRO A 284 -26.33 37.19 13.53
N THR A 285 -26.76 37.31 12.29
CA THR A 285 -28.16 37.59 11.96
C THR A 285 -29.06 36.43 12.42
N ARG A 286 -30.36 36.66 12.60
CA ARG A 286 -31.31 35.58 12.95
C ARG A 286 -31.23 34.42 11.95
N ARG A 287 -30.97 34.72 10.66
CA ARG A 287 -30.81 33.72 9.60
C ARG A 287 -29.52 32.93 9.75
N GLU A 288 -28.39 33.59 10.02
CA GLU A 288 -27.12 32.92 10.31
C GLU A 288 -27.19 32.05 11.55
N ARG A 289 -27.81 32.53 12.64
CA ARG A 289 -28.02 31.72 13.86
C ARG A 289 -28.84 30.46 13.57
N ARG A 290 -29.88 30.57 12.74
CA ARG A 290 -30.68 29.41 12.29
C ARG A 290 -29.85 28.46 11.42
N ALA A 291 -29.02 28.98 10.52
CA ALA A 291 -28.15 28.19 9.66
C ALA A 291 -27.09 27.44 10.47
N ALA A 292 -26.41 28.12 11.42
CA ALA A 292 -25.45 27.52 12.33
C ALA A 292 -26.09 26.42 13.19
N LYS A 293 -27.29 26.66 13.74
CA LYS A 293 -28.04 25.63 14.47
C LYS A 293 -28.38 24.42 13.59
N LYS A 294 -28.75 24.65 12.33
CA LYS A 294 -29.03 23.56 11.37
C LYS A 294 -27.77 22.78 11.00
N ALA A 295 -26.64 23.46 10.79
CA ALA A 295 -25.34 22.84 10.51
C ALA A 295 -24.85 22.00 11.71
N ALA A 296 -24.93 22.54 12.92
CA ALA A 296 -24.61 21.81 14.15
C ALA A 296 -25.48 20.56 14.32
N LYS A 297 -26.78 20.65 14.02
CA LYS A 297 -27.68 19.49 14.05
C LYS A 297 -27.32 18.43 13.00
N ARG A 298 -26.86 18.83 11.80
CA ARG A 298 -26.39 17.91 10.76
C ARG A 298 -25.09 17.21 11.17
N ALA A 299 -24.10 17.98 11.63
CA ALA A 299 -22.84 17.43 12.12
C ALA A 299 -23.04 16.46 13.30
N ALA A 300 -23.97 16.76 14.21
CA ALA A 300 -24.31 15.85 15.31
C ALA A 300 -24.95 14.54 14.82
N LYS A 301 -25.81 14.61 13.78
CA LYS A 301 -26.40 13.41 13.17
C LYS A 301 -25.35 12.57 12.46
N GLU A 302 -24.49 13.20 11.66
CA GLU A 302 -23.40 12.51 10.94
C GLU A 302 -22.44 11.81 11.91
N ARG A 303 -22.10 12.46 13.03
CA ARG A 303 -21.29 11.82 14.09
C ARG A 303 -22.00 10.62 14.71
N ALA A 304 -23.28 10.74 15.04
CA ALA A 304 -24.06 9.64 15.58
C ALA A 304 -24.16 8.47 14.58
N GLU A 305 -24.36 8.76 13.29
CA GLU A 305 -24.38 7.75 12.23
C GLU A 305 -23.02 7.06 12.06
N GLN A 306 -21.92 7.80 12.17
CA GLN A 306 -20.55 7.25 12.16
C GLN A 306 -20.28 6.36 13.37
N GLU A 307 -20.66 6.79 14.57
CA GLU A 307 -20.50 5.99 15.80
C GLU A 307 -21.30 4.68 15.72
N VAL A 308 -22.53 4.72 15.20
CA VAL A 308 -23.34 3.51 14.97
C VAL A 308 -22.67 2.59 13.96
N PHE A 309 -22.19 3.12 12.83
CA PHE A 309 -21.49 2.33 11.82
C PHE A 309 -20.21 1.69 12.36
N GLU A 310 -19.42 2.42 13.15
CA GLU A 310 -18.22 1.90 13.79
C GLU A 310 -18.55 0.81 14.83
N ALA A 311 -19.61 1.01 15.63
CA ALA A 311 -20.08 0.02 16.58
C ALA A 311 -20.58 -1.26 15.88
N GLU A 312 -21.33 -1.15 14.79
CA GLU A 312 -21.76 -2.28 13.97
C GLU A 312 -20.56 -3.02 13.36
N ARG A 313 -19.56 -2.28 12.85
CA ARG A 313 -18.33 -2.86 12.33
C ARG A 313 -17.55 -3.61 13.41
N GLN A 314 -17.42 -3.05 14.60
CA GLN A 314 -16.76 -3.71 15.73
C GLN A 314 -17.53 -4.97 16.15
N ALA A 315 -18.85 -4.89 16.27
CA ALA A 315 -19.69 -6.05 16.60
C ALA A 315 -19.56 -7.17 15.55
N HIS A 316 -19.50 -6.84 14.26
CA HIS A 316 -19.26 -7.82 13.20
C HIS A 316 -17.88 -8.49 13.33
N LEU A 317 -16.83 -7.72 13.61
CA LEU A 317 -15.48 -8.25 13.82
C LEU A 317 -15.39 -9.15 15.06
N GLU A 318 -16.03 -8.76 16.16
CA GLU A 318 -16.09 -9.59 17.38
C GLU A 318 -16.85 -10.90 17.14
N ASN A 319 -18.00 -10.84 16.45
CA ASN A 319 -18.77 -12.04 16.11
C ASN A 319 -17.96 -12.96 15.19
N ALA A 320 -17.28 -12.42 14.18
CA ALA A 320 -16.39 -13.20 13.32
C ALA A 320 -15.23 -13.85 14.11
N ALA A 321 -14.66 -13.16 15.09
CA ALA A 321 -13.63 -13.71 15.97
C ALA A 321 -14.16 -14.83 16.87
N ARG A 322 -15.36 -14.68 17.44
CA ARG A 322 -16.04 -15.72 18.24
C ARG A 322 -16.34 -16.95 17.39
N ASP A 323 -16.83 -16.77 16.17
CA ASP A 323 -17.12 -17.86 15.22
C ASP A 323 -15.85 -18.59 14.78
N ALA A 324 -14.75 -17.85 14.55
CA ALA A 324 -13.46 -18.46 14.25
C ALA A 324 -12.91 -19.27 15.43
N ALA A 325 -13.03 -18.75 16.65
CA ALA A 325 -12.61 -19.44 17.87
C ALA A 325 -13.42 -20.71 18.12
N SER A 326 -14.75 -20.67 17.94
CA SER A 326 -15.62 -21.84 18.12
C SER A 326 -15.36 -22.94 17.09
N LYS A 327 -15.15 -22.57 15.82
CA LYS A 327 -14.74 -23.51 14.76
C LYS A 327 -13.40 -24.17 15.08
N LEU A 328 -12.43 -23.37 15.52
CA LEU A 328 -11.09 -23.86 15.84
C LEU A 328 -11.14 -24.82 17.05
N ASP A 329 -11.93 -24.52 18.08
CA ASP A 329 -12.13 -25.44 19.21
C ASP A 329 -12.83 -26.75 18.78
N ALA A 330 -13.86 -26.66 17.93
CA ALA A 330 -14.52 -27.84 17.37
C ALA A 330 -13.56 -28.71 16.55
N ASP A 331 -12.69 -28.10 15.75
CA ASP A 331 -11.66 -28.80 14.98
C ASP A 331 -10.61 -29.45 15.88
N ARG A 332 -10.15 -28.74 16.91
CA ARG A 332 -9.25 -29.28 17.94
C ARG A 332 -9.83 -30.51 18.63
N LYS A 333 -11.10 -30.45 19.03
CA LYS A 333 -11.83 -31.56 19.65
C LYS A 333 -11.96 -32.76 18.71
N ARG A 334 -12.29 -32.51 17.44
CA ARG A 334 -12.47 -33.55 16.42
C ARG A 334 -11.16 -34.26 16.04
N LEU A 335 -10.09 -33.48 15.80
CA LEU A 335 -8.83 -34.00 15.27
C LEU A 335 -7.89 -34.50 16.37
N PHE A 336 -7.91 -33.89 17.56
CA PHE A 336 -6.99 -34.20 18.66
C PHE A 336 -7.72 -34.35 20.00
N PRO A 337 -8.62 -35.34 20.15
CA PRO A 337 -9.49 -35.46 21.33
C PRO A 337 -8.73 -35.60 22.65
N LYS A 338 -7.60 -36.31 22.67
CA LYS A 338 -6.77 -36.48 23.88
C LYS A 338 -6.07 -35.18 24.30
N VAL A 339 -5.54 -34.44 23.32
CA VAL A 339 -4.92 -33.13 23.56
C VAL A 339 -5.96 -32.12 24.04
N HIS A 340 -7.16 -32.16 23.45
CA HIS A 340 -8.28 -31.30 23.84
C HIS A 340 -8.75 -31.54 25.28
N GLN A 341 -8.88 -32.79 25.70
CA GLN A 341 -9.21 -33.11 27.09
C GLN A 341 -8.16 -32.59 28.08
N GLU A 342 -6.87 -32.72 27.76
CA GLU A 342 -5.80 -32.20 28.62
C GLU A 342 -5.78 -30.66 28.63
N ALA A 343 -6.06 -30.03 27.48
CA ALA A 343 -6.20 -28.59 27.38
C ALA A 343 -7.36 -28.05 28.23
N LEU A 344 -8.50 -28.77 28.28
CA LEU A 344 -9.63 -28.41 29.15
C LEU A 344 -9.27 -28.49 30.64
N LYS A 345 -8.49 -29.50 31.05
CA LYS A 345 -8.00 -29.59 32.44
C LYS A 345 -7.07 -28.43 32.78
N LEU A 346 -6.11 -28.14 31.90
CA LEU A 346 -5.20 -27.01 32.08
C LEU A 346 -5.95 -25.67 32.13
N ALA A 347 -6.98 -25.49 31.30
CA ALA A 347 -7.83 -24.30 31.33
C ALA A 347 -8.60 -24.19 32.65
N ALA A 348 -9.19 -25.29 33.13
CA ALA A 348 -9.87 -25.32 34.42
C ALA A 348 -8.93 -25.02 35.59
N ASP A 349 -7.71 -25.57 35.57
CA ASP A 349 -6.69 -25.33 36.61
C ASP A 349 -6.20 -23.88 36.63
N LEU A 350 -6.10 -23.24 35.46
CA LEU A 350 -5.70 -21.83 35.31
C LEU A 350 -6.87 -20.84 35.50
N GLY A 351 -8.11 -21.33 35.61
CA GLY A 351 -9.30 -20.49 35.66
C GLY A 351 -9.65 -19.80 34.34
N GLU A 352 -9.12 -20.28 33.21
CA GLU A 352 -9.46 -19.76 31.88
C GLU A 352 -10.73 -20.44 31.35
N THR A 353 -11.67 -19.64 30.84
CA THR A 353 -12.95 -20.15 30.29
C THR A 353 -12.84 -20.67 28.86
N THR A 354 -11.74 -20.35 28.15
CA THR A 354 -11.52 -20.75 26.76
C THR A 354 -10.12 -21.31 26.58
N ILE A 355 -9.95 -22.24 25.63
CA ILE A 355 -8.65 -22.85 25.36
C ILE A 355 -7.79 -21.88 24.53
N THR A 356 -6.97 -21.09 25.21
CA THR A 356 -6.01 -20.19 24.58
C THR A 356 -4.93 -20.96 23.81
N SER A 357 -4.23 -20.29 22.90
CA SER A 357 -3.15 -20.90 22.10
C SER A 357 -2.00 -21.41 22.97
N ALA A 358 -1.71 -20.72 24.08
CA ALA A 358 -0.70 -21.12 25.05
C ALA A 358 -1.09 -22.42 25.78
N ILE A 359 -2.34 -22.53 26.26
CA ILE A 359 -2.86 -23.75 26.86
C ILE A 359 -2.81 -24.91 25.87
N TRP A 360 -3.25 -24.68 24.63
CA TRP A 360 -3.20 -25.71 23.59
C TRP A 360 -1.78 -26.19 23.33
N LYS A 361 -0.81 -25.27 23.26
CA LYS A 361 0.61 -25.60 23.10
C LYS A 361 1.13 -26.47 24.23
N GLN A 362 0.83 -26.09 25.47
CA GLN A 362 1.24 -26.85 26.64
C GLN A 362 0.59 -28.24 26.69
N ALA A 363 -0.71 -28.33 26.41
CA ALA A 363 -1.44 -29.59 26.36
C ALA A 363 -0.87 -30.53 25.29
N LYS A 364 -0.59 -30.00 24.09
CA LYS A 364 0.03 -30.77 23.00
C LYS A 364 1.39 -31.31 23.42
N ARG A 365 2.20 -30.49 24.10
CA ARG A 365 3.51 -30.92 24.60
C ARG A 365 3.40 -31.97 25.71
N ASN A 366 2.41 -31.88 26.59
CA ASN A 366 2.19 -32.88 27.64
C ASN A 366 1.76 -34.24 27.06
N VAL A 367 0.92 -34.24 26.01
CA VAL A 367 0.35 -35.47 25.44
C VAL A 367 1.24 -36.10 24.37
N GLU A 368 1.75 -35.30 23.43
CA GLU A 368 2.54 -35.79 22.28
C GLU A 368 4.05 -35.57 22.45
N GLY A 369 4.49 -34.76 23.42
CA GLY A 369 5.90 -34.42 23.63
C GLY A 369 6.44 -33.36 22.66
N THR A 370 5.60 -32.81 21.78
CA THR A 370 5.99 -31.90 20.70
C THR A 370 5.16 -30.60 20.71
N ASP A 371 5.68 -29.57 20.03
CA ASP A 371 4.96 -28.31 19.83
C ASP A 371 3.85 -28.47 18.76
N PRO A 372 2.78 -27.64 18.77
CA PRO A 372 1.76 -27.64 17.74
C PRO A 372 2.35 -27.48 16.33
N GLY A 373 1.89 -28.31 15.39
CA GLY A 373 2.43 -28.38 14.03
C GLY A 373 3.44 -29.50 13.82
N GLU A 374 3.93 -30.11 14.91
CA GLU A 374 4.80 -31.28 14.86
C GLU A 374 4.15 -32.47 15.55
N SER A 375 4.30 -33.64 14.95
CA SER A 375 3.96 -34.94 15.53
C SER A 375 5.18 -35.86 15.51
N ALA A 376 5.21 -36.85 16.41
CA ALA A 376 6.26 -37.86 16.43
C ALA A 376 6.44 -38.57 15.08
N ASP A 377 5.36 -38.70 14.29
CA ASP A 377 5.42 -39.28 12.94
C ASP A 377 6.01 -38.30 11.93
N THR A 378 5.65 -37.01 11.97
CA THR A 378 6.28 -36.00 11.10
C THR A 378 7.77 -35.83 11.41
N ILE A 379 8.18 -35.88 12.68
CA ILE A 379 9.59 -35.85 13.08
C ILE A 379 10.30 -37.12 12.57
N ARG A 380 9.68 -38.30 12.72
CA ARG A 380 10.23 -39.55 12.16
C ARG A 380 10.37 -39.49 10.64
N MET A 381 9.37 -38.96 9.93
CA MET A 381 9.42 -38.77 8.47
C MET A 381 10.50 -37.76 8.07
N ARG A 382 10.64 -36.65 8.80
CA ARG A 382 11.68 -35.64 8.58
C ARG A 382 13.07 -36.24 8.78
N ASN A 383 13.32 -36.91 9.91
CA ASN A 383 14.59 -37.57 10.19
C ASN A 383 14.90 -38.67 9.17
N ALA A 384 13.90 -39.45 8.74
CA ALA A 384 14.08 -40.45 7.70
C ALA A 384 14.41 -39.83 6.34
N ALA A 385 13.78 -38.70 5.98
CA ALA A 385 14.09 -37.97 4.76
C ALA A 385 15.50 -37.36 4.83
N GLU A 386 15.90 -36.77 5.95
CA GLU A 386 17.24 -36.24 6.19
C GLU A 386 18.30 -37.33 6.06
N MET A 387 18.08 -38.50 6.66
CA MET A 387 18.99 -39.65 6.50
C MET A 387 19.10 -40.12 5.04
N ARG A 388 18.01 -40.10 4.27
CA ARG A 388 18.06 -40.44 2.83
C ARG A 388 18.85 -39.42 2.03
N VAL A 389 18.66 -38.13 2.31
CA VAL A 389 19.41 -37.04 1.66
C VAL A 389 20.89 -37.13 2.01
N GLU A 390 21.23 -37.39 3.27
CA GLU A 390 22.61 -37.57 3.71
C GLU A 390 23.27 -38.79 3.06
N ALA A 391 22.56 -39.93 3.01
CA ALA A 391 23.06 -41.13 2.34
C ALA A 391 23.32 -40.90 0.84
N ALA A 392 22.43 -40.17 0.16
CA ALA A 392 22.62 -39.78 -1.24
C ALA A 392 23.84 -38.86 -1.44
N ARG A 393 24.04 -37.87 -0.55
CA ARG A 393 25.21 -36.97 -0.58
C ARG A 393 26.53 -37.72 -0.41
N LEU A 394 26.54 -38.71 0.48
CA LEU A 394 27.73 -39.52 0.77
C LEU A 394 27.98 -40.65 -0.24
N ARG A 395 27.17 -40.75 -1.31
CA ARG A 395 27.20 -41.87 -2.30
C ARG A 395 27.20 -43.25 -1.65
N LYS A 396 26.63 -43.38 -0.44
CA LYS A 396 26.50 -44.67 0.23
C LYS A 396 25.31 -45.40 -0.39
N PRO A 397 25.49 -46.63 -0.91
CA PRO A 397 24.36 -47.41 -1.37
C PRO A 397 23.44 -47.68 -0.18
N VAL A 398 22.20 -47.20 -0.26
CA VAL A 398 21.16 -47.45 0.75
C VAL A 398 20.71 -48.90 0.56
N SER A 399 21.55 -49.88 0.91
CA SER A 399 21.12 -51.27 0.96
C SER A 399 20.31 -51.46 2.24
N THR A 400 18.99 -51.48 2.07
CA THR A 400 18.00 -51.80 3.09
C THR A 400 18.07 -53.28 3.46
N LEU A 401 19.18 -53.77 4.03
CA LEU A 401 19.27 -55.08 4.72
C LEU A 401 20.70 -55.32 5.20
N SER A 402 21.03 -54.95 6.44
CA SER A 402 21.99 -55.74 7.19
C SER A 402 21.69 -55.70 8.68
N LYS A 403 21.12 -56.80 9.15
CA LYS A 403 21.36 -57.30 10.51
C LYS A 403 22.88 -57.48 10.66
N SER A 404 23.61 -56.47 11.11
CA SER A 404 25.05 -56.60 11.36
C SER A 404 25.54 -55.89 12.64
N LYS A 405 24.64 -55.44 13.51
CA LYS A 405 24.99 -55.04 14.89
C LYS A 405 24.77 -56.20 15.87
N ASN A 406 25.46 -57.32 15.66
CA ASN A 406 25.63 -58.38 16.68
C ASN A 406 26.79 -59.33 16.31
N ALA A 407 27.91 -58.79 15.84
CA ALA A 407 29.12 -59.59 15.62
C ALA A 407 30.38 -58.78 15.94
N GLN A 408 30.47 -58.29 17.19
CA GLN A 408 31.76 -58.00 17.81
C GLN A 408 31.78 -58.70 19.18
N GLY A 409 31.68 -60.03 19.14
CA GLY A 409 32.18 -60.86 20.24
C GLY A 409 33.69 -60.91 20.10
N GLY A 410 34.43 -60.31 21.02
CA GLY A 410 35.89 -60.44 21.05
C GLY A 410 36.25 -61.92 21.14
N ALA A 411 37.14 -62.39 20.26
CA ALA A 411 37.51 -63.80 20.08
C ALA A 411 38.14 -64.47 21.33
N HIS A 412 38.31 -63.71 22.42
CA HIS A 412 38.97 -64.15 23.64
C HIS A 412 38.02 -64.37 24.82
N LEU A 413 36.71 -64.20 24.62
CA LEU A 413 35.72 -64.45 25.67
C LEU A 413 35.03 -65.80 25.45
N PRO A 414 34.95 -66.68 26.48
CA PRO A 414 34.24 -67.95 26.37
C PRO A 414 32.76 -67.72 26.05
N PRO A 415 32.11 -68.66 25.34
CA PRO A 415 30.72 -68.51 24.90
C PRO A 415 29.81 -68.18 26.09
N ALA A 416 29.06 -67.08 25.96
CA ALA A 416 28.12 -66.66 26.98
C ALA A 416 27.08 -67.77 27.23
N SER A 417 27.04 -68.30 28.45
CA SER A 417 26.10 -69.33 28.86
C SER A 417 24.66 -68.88 28.59
N THR A 418 23.86 -69.72 27.95
CA THR A 418 22.45 -69.50 27.60
C THR A 418 21.48 -69.52 28.80
N LYS A 419 21.98 -69.66 30.03
CA LYS A 419 21.14 -69.59 31.23
C LYS A 419 20.98 -68.14 31.70
N PRO A 420 19.74 -67.66 31.96
CA PRO A 420 19.52 -66.33 32.48
C PRO A 420 20.18 -66.20 33.86
N ARG A 421 21.28 -65.44 33.94
CA ARG A 421 21.85 -65.07 35.23
C ARG A 421 20.86 -64.16 35.96
N PRO A 422 20.62 -64.35 37.27
CA PRO A 422 19.86 -63.39 38.06
C PRO A 422 20.53 -62.02 37.95
N LYS A 423 19.72 -60.97 37.72
CA LYS A 423 20.19 -59.60 37.56
C LYS A 423 21.12 -59.25 38.74
N PRO A 424 22.35 -58.74 38.50
CA PRO A 424 23.19 -58.29 39.60
C PRO A 424 22.44 -57.19 40.34
N ILE A 425 22.14 -57.44 41.61
CA ILE A 425 21.53 -56.45 42.50
C ILE A 425 22.56 -55.32 42.62
N PRO A 426 22.24 -54.07 42.21
CA PRO A 426 23.19 -52.97 42.31
C PRO A 426 23.59 -52.80 43.79
N PRO A 427 24.90 -52.61 44.09
CA PRO A 427 25.36 -52.52 45.46
C PRO A 427 24.64 -51.37 46.17
N ARG A 428 23.88 -51.71 47.22
CA ARG A 428 23.27 -50.72 48.13
C ARG A 428 24.41 -49.99 48.83
N ARG A 429 24.64 -48.72 48.45
CA ARG A 429 25.56 -47.82 49.16
C ARG A 429 25.07 -47.67 50.59
N LYS A 430 25.85 -48.13 51.58
CA LYS A 430 25.58 -47.88 53.00
C LYS A 430 26.10 -46.50 53.37
N ARG A 431 25.50 -45.90 54.41
CA ARG A 431 25.94 -44.62 54.97
C ARG A 431 27.38 -44.77 55.47
N GLY A 432 28.34 -44.22 54.73
CA GLY A 432 29.78 -44.38 54.97
C GLY A 432 30.60 -44.81 53.76
N ASP A 433 29.96 -45.35 52.70
CA ASP A 433 30.66 -45.86 51.50
C ASP A 433 31.19 -44.76 50.56
N SER A 434 30.83 -43.49 50.79
CA SER A 434 31.44 -42.36 50.09
C SER A 434 32.58 -41.79 50.91
N THR A 435 33.76 -41.65 50.31
CA THR A 435 34.88 -40.93 50.91
C THR A 435 34.42 -39.53 51.35
N PRO A 436 34.76 -39.08 52.57
CA PRO A 436 34.35 -37.78 53.06
C PRO A 436 34.88 -36.68 52.13
N PHE A 437 33.99 -35.78 51.71
CA PHE A 437 34.38 -34.65 50.86
C PHE A 437 35.51 -33.85 51.51
N HIS A 438 36.53 -33.54 50.70
CA HIS A 438 37.65 -32.70 51.10
C HIS A 438 37.13 -31.37 51.69
N PRO A 439 37.75 -30.82 52.76
CA PRO A 439 37.24 -29.63 53.45
C PRO A 439 37.01 -28.43 52.52
N ALA A 440 37.85 -28.27 51.49
CA ALA A 440 37.70 -27.21 50.49
C ALA A 440 36.42 -27.36 49.65
N ALA A 441 36.04 -28.60 49.28
CA ALA A 441 34.82 -28.87 48.54
C ALA A 441 33.56 -28.61 49.41
N LYS A 442 33.64 -28.91 50.72
CA LYS A 442 32.56 -28.57 51.66
C LYS A 442 32.37 -27.06 51.79
N ARG A 443 33.45 -26.28 51.85
CA ARG A 443 33.39 -24.80 51.89
C ARG A 443 32.80 -24.22 50.61
N LEU A 444 33.27 -24.69 49.44
CA LEU A 444 32.70 -24.28 48.15
C LEU A 444 31.21 -24.59 48.07
N ALA A 445 30.78 -25.81 48.41
CA ALA A 445 29.36 -26.17 48.38
C ALA A 445 28.51 -25.31 49.35
N ALA A 446 29.04 -24.98 50.53
CA ALA A 446 28.37 -24.09 51.48
C ALA A 446 28.27 -22.65 50.93
N ASP A 447 29.31 -22.14 50.29
CA ASP A 447 29.30 -20.81 49.67
C ASP A 447 28.31 -20.74 48.50
N THR A 448 28.23 -21.79 47.68
CA THR A 448 27.24 -21.88 46.60
C THR A 448 25.80 -21.88 47.13
N ALA A 449 25.54 -22.59 48.24
CA ALA A 449 24.24 -22.62 48.89
C ALA A 449 23.86 -21.28 49.54
N ARG A 450 24.84 -20.54 50.09
CA ARG A 450 24.60 -19.19 50.62
C ARG A 450 24.26 -18.21 49.50
N ARG A 451 25.01 -18.23 48.39
CA ARG A 451 24.76 -17.36 47.23
C ARG A 451 23.37 -17.59 46.61
N SER A 452 22.89 -18.83 46.54
CA SER A 452 21.57 -19.12 45.98
C SER A 452 20.41 -18.60 46.83
N MET A 453 20.58 -18.49 48.16
CA MET A 453 19.59 -17.85 49.03
C MET A 453 19.60 -16.33 48.89
N THR A 454 20.77 -15.69 48.74
CA THR A 454 20.84 -14.23 48.61
C THR A 454 20.19 -13.73 47.32
N VAL A 455 20.33 -14.47 46.21
CA VAL A 455 19.71 -14.14 44.93
C VAL A 455 18.18 -14.26 44.96
N ARG A 456 17.62 -15.14 45.80
CA ARG A 456 16.16 -15.25 45.97
C ARG A 456 15.57 -14.05 46.70
N ILE A 457 16.26 -13.54 47.72
CA ILE A 457 15.76 -12.41 48.53
C ILE A 457 15.77 -11.11 47.71
N SER A 458 16.81 -10.88 46.89
CA SER A 458 16.87 -9.69 46.02
C SER A 458 15.82 -9.68 44.90
N ALA A 459 15.30 -10.84 44.50
CA ALA A 459 14.29 -10.97 43.45
C ALA A 459 12.85 -10.73 43.96
N GLU A 460 12.63 -10.79 45.28
CA GLU A 460 11.34 -10.49 45.91
C GLU A 460 11.21 -8.99 46.29
N GLU A 461 12.31 -8.27 46.50
CA GLU A 461 12.29 -6.80 46.76
C GLU A 461 12.11 -5.93 45.50
N THR A 462 12.08 -6.53 44.31
CA THR A 462 11.93 -5.81 43.02
C THR A 462 10.63 -6.13 42.28
N ARG A 463 9.65 -6.69 42.97
CA ARG A 463 8.24 -6.78 42.54
C ARG A 463 7.35 -6.06 43.54
#